data_AF-A0A5N4DJC8-F1
#
_entry.id   AF-A0A5N4DJC8-F1
#
_cell.length_a   1.000
_cell.length_b   1.000
_cell.length_c   1.000
_cell.angle_alpha   90.00
_cell.angle_beta   90.00
_cell.angle_gamma   90.00
#
_symmetry.space_group_name_H-M   'P 1'
#
loop_
_entity.id
_entity.type
_entity.pdbx_description
1 polymer ?
#
loop_
_entity_poly.entity_id
_entity_poly.type
_entity_poly.pdbx_seq_one_letter_code
_entity_poly.pdbx_strand_id
1 'polypeptide(L)'
;MIKQKRKEKAGKWEVPLPKVRAQGETKVLKVIRTGKRKKKAWKRMVTKVCFVGDGFTRIAPKYERFIRPMGLRFKKAHVTRPELKATFCLPVLGVKKNHSSPLHTNLGAITKGAVTEVNVSELGLVTQGGKVIWGKYAQVTNSPENDGCINAVLLV
;
A
#
# COMPACT_ATOMS: atom_id res chain seq x y z
N MET A 1 -3.64 16.80 -32.78
CA MET A 1 -4.77 15.99 -32.27
C MET A 1 -4.40 14.78 -31.40
N ILE A 2 -3.42 13.92 -31.74
CA ILE A 2 -3.08 12.72 -30.92
C ILE A 2 -2.51 13.08 -29.53
N LYS A 3 -1.64 14.10 -29.44
CA LYS A 3 -1.08 14.57 -28.16
C LYS A 3 -2.15 15.18 -27.25
N GLN A 4 -3.14 15.89 -27.80
CA GLN A 4 -4.31 16.39 -27.07
C GLN A 4 -5.21 15.24 -26.59
N LYS A 5 -5.53 14.26 -27.46
CA LYS A 5 -6.30 13.06 -27.06
C LYS A 5 -5.60 12.21 -25.99
N ARG A 6 -4.26 12.16 -25.98
CA ARG A 6 -3.47 11.54 -24.89
C ARG A 6 -3.56 12.35 -23.58
N LYS A 7 -3.56 13.68 -23.68
CA LYS A 7 -3.70 14.61 -22.54
C LYS A 7 -5.11 14.53 -21.93
N GLU A 8 -6.15 14.44 -22.75
CA GLU A 8 -7.54 14.24 -22.32
C GLU A 8 -7.78 12.87 -21.67
N LYS A 9 -7.17 11.79 -22.18
CA LYS A 9 -7.26 10.46 -21.55
C LYS A 9 -6.64 10.42 -20.14
N ALA A 10 -5.57 11.19 -19.90
CA ALA A 10 -4.90 11.24 -18.61
C ALA A 10 -5.67 12.07 -17.56
N GLY A 11 -6.52 13.01 -17.99
CA GLY A 11 -7.34 13.85 -17.10
C GLY A 11 -8.74 13.31 -16.81
N LYS A 12 -9.12 12.16 -17.39
CA LYS A 12 -10.50 11.63 -17.26
C LYS A 12 -10.73 10.86 -15.96
N TRP A 13 -9.66 10.39 -15.31
CA TRP A 13 -9.75 9.53 -14.13
C TRP A 13 -8.75 9.97 -13.07
N GLU A 14 -9.17 10.89 -12.21
CA GLU A 14 -8.38 11.28 -11.04
C GLU A 14 -8.70 10.37 -9.86
N VAL A 15 -7.65 9.98 -9.13
CA VAL A 15 -7.81 9.31 -7.84
C VAL A 15 -8.18 10.34 -6.76
N PRO A 16 -8.90 9.97 -5.69
CA PRO A 16 -9.33 10.91 -4.64
C PRO A 16 -8.20 11.75 -4.02
N LEU A 17 -6.99 11.21 -3.92
CA LEU A 17 -5.79 11.92 -3.48
C LEU A 17 -4.75 11.95 -4.61
N PRO A 18 -4.81 12.92 -5.54
CA PRO A 18 -3.92 12.96 -6.71
C PRO A 18 -2.49 13.36 -6.33
N LYS A 19 -2.34 14.25 -5.35
CA LYS A 19 -1.04 14.71 -4.85
C LYS A 19 -0.94 14.44 -3.35
N VAL A 20 0.05 13.66 -2.97
CA VAL A 20 0.37 13.37 -1.57
C VAL A 20 1.75 13.87 -1.24
N ARG A 21 1.93 14.34 0.00
CA ARG A 21 3.20 14.82 0.51
C ARG A 21 4.26 13.73 0.37
N ALA A 22 5.33 14.04 -0.37
CA ALA A 22 6.48 13.15 -0.49
C ALA A 22 7.11 12.89 0.89
N GLN A 23 7.43 11.62 1.16
CA GLN A 23 8.15 11.24 2.36
C GLN A 23 9.62 11.04 2.03
N GLY A 24 10.51 11.65 2.81
CA GLY A 24 11.94 11.39 2.70
C GLY A 24 12.26 9.95 3.12
N GLU A 25 13.27 9.34 2.51
CA GLU A 25 13.65 7.95 2.78
C GLU A 25 13.90 7.66 4.26
N THR A 26 14.48 8.62 5.00
CA THR A 26 14.76 8.50 6.44
C THR A 26 13.50 8.35 7.30
N LYS A 27 12.34 8.83 6.81
CA LYS A 27 11.05 8.66 7.50
C LYS A 27 10.45 7.26 7.31
N VAL A 28 10.82 6.57 6.24
CA VAL A 28 10.31 5.24 5.89
C VAL A 28 11.28 4.13 6.30
N LEU A 29 12.58 4.40 6.21
CA LEU A 29 13.66 3.45 6.43
C LEU A 29 14.57 3.93 7.57
N LYS A 30 14.40 3.34 8.75
CA LYS A 30 15.26 3.57 9.91
C LYS A 30 16.56 2.76 9.78
N VAL A 31 17.70 3.39 10.00
CA VAL A 31 19.00 2.71 10.01
C VAL A 31 19.13 1.83 11.25
N ILE A 32 19.49 0.55 11.07
CA ILE A 32 19.88 -0.33 12.18
C ILE A 32 21.41 -0.50 12.17
N ARG A 33 22.01 -0.21 13.32
CA ARG A 33 23.44 -0.45 13.57
C ARG A 33 23.65 -1.82 14.23
N THR A 34 24.64 -2.58 13.75
CA THR A 34 24.92 -3.97 14.14
C THR A 34 26.37 -4.16 14.61
N GLY A 35 26.61 -5.24 15.36
CA GLY A 35 27.90 -5.60 15.97
C GLY A 35 28.08 -5.02 17.38
N LYS A 36 29.02 -5.58 18.17
CA LYS A 36 29.28 -5.18 19.56
C LYS A 36 29.49 -3.67 19.73
N ARG A 37 30.27 -3.06 18.82
CA ARG A 37 30.56 -1.61 18.80
C ARG A 37 29.60 -0.78 17.92
N LYS A 38 28.53 -1.38 17.36
CA LYS A 38 27.51 -0.74 16.51
C LYS A 38 28.05 0.10 15.33
N LYS A 39 29.22 -0.25 14.77
CA LYS A 39 29.81 0.49 13.63
C LYS A 39 29.18 0.14 12.27
N LYS A 40 28.51 -1.01 12.13
CA LYS A 40 27.97 -1.49 10.85
C LYS A 40 26.52 -1.03 10.65
N ALA A 41 26.25 -0.20 9.65
CA ALA A 41 24.95 0.45 9.45
C ALA A 41 24.27 0.08 8.10
N TRP A 42 24.43 -1.15 7.63
CA TRP A 42 23.94 -1.58 6.31
C TRP A 42 22.44 -1.97 6.29
N LYS A 43 21.87 -2.30 7.46
CA LYS A 43 20.47 -2.70 7.61
C LYS A 43 19.52 -1.49 7.67
N ARG A 44 18.31 -1.68 7.16
CA ARG A 44 17.21 -0.70 7.16
C ARG A 44 15.94 -1.37 7.69
N MET A 45 15.27 -0.76 8.65
CA MET A 45 13.96 -1.19 9.14
C MET A 45 12.88 -0.30 8.54
N VAL A 46 11.84 -0.93 7.99
CA VAL A 46 10.63 -0.22 7.57
C VAL A 46 9.87 0.24 8.80
N THR A 47 9.63 1.54 8.91
CA THR A 47 8.88 2.17 10.02
C THR A 47 7.41 2.38 9.70
N LYS A 48 7.02 2.24 8.42
CA LYS A 48 5.64 2.33 7.97
C LYS A 48 4.95 0.98 8.03
N VAL A 49 3.63 1.01 8.12
CA VAL A 49 2.81 -0.19 7.95
C VAL A 49 3.13 -0.80 6.60
N CYS A 50 3.22 -2.13 6.54
CA CYS A 50 3.54 -2.85 5.33
C CYS A 50 2.61 -4.04 5.13
N PHE A 51 2.34 -4.35 3.88
CA PHE A 51 1.71 -5.60 3.50
C PHE A 51 2.78 -6.62 3.13
N VAL A 52 2.55 -7.83 3.57
CA VAL A 52 3.41 -8.97 3.32
C VAL A 52 2.47 -10.13 2.98
N GLY A 53 2.66 -10.74 1.81
CA GLY A 53 1.80 -11.84 1.37
C GLY A 53 1.88 -13.06 2.29
N ASP A 54 0.88 -13.93 2.24
CA ASP A 54 0.73 -15.06 3.17
C ASP A 54 1.87 -16.08 3.11
N GLY A 55 2.54 -16.21 1.95
CA GLY A 55 3.72 -17.07 1.78
C GLY A 55 5.04 -16.48 2.27
N PHE A 56 5.05 -15.36 3.00
CA PHE A 56 6.30 -14.71 3.38
C PHE A 56 7.05 -15.46 4.47
N THR A 57 8.24 -15.94 4.10
CA THR A 57 9.24 -16.44 5.04
C THR A 57 10.36 -15.43 5.19
N ARG A 58 10.80 -15.20 6.44
CA ARG A 58 11.90 -14.27 6.72
C ARG A 58 13.22 -14.88 6.27
N ILE A 59 14.02 -14.11 5.53
CA ILE A 59 15.36 -14.51 5.11
C ILE A 59 16.30 -14.51 6.33
N ALA A 60 17.33 -15.35 6.32
CA ALA A 60 18.31 -15.43 7.40
C ALA A 60 18.87 -14.03 7.76
N PRO A 61 19.04 -13.71 9.06
CA PRO A 61 19.40 -12.36 9.51
C PRO A 61 20.70 -11.81 8.90
N LYS A 62 21.62 -12.68 8.45
CA LYS A 62 22.87 -12.26 7.82
C LYS A 62 22.67 -11.61 6.45
N TYR A 63 21.65 -12.02 5.69
CA TYR A 63 21.36 -11.54 4.34
C TYR A 63 20.19 -10.54 4.30
N GLU A 64 19.40 -10.46 5.37
CA GLU A 64 18.28 -9.51 5.47
C GLU A 64 18.78 -8.06 5.65
N ARG A 65 18.73 -7.29 4.56
CA ARG A 65 19.02 -5.85 4.55
C ARG A 65 17.81 -5.01 4.97
N PHE A 66 16.64 -5.30 4.42
CA PHE A 66 15.39 -4.60 4.68
C PHE A 66 14.52 -5.41 5.63
N ILE A 67 14.30 -4.89 6.83
CA ILE A 67 13.53 -5.55 7.89
C ILE A 67 12.12 -4.98 7.89
N ARG A 68 11.13 -5.86 7.72
CA ARG A 68 9.69 -5.54 7.83
C ARG A 68 9.16 -6.12 9.15
N PRO A 69 9.03 -5.33 10.22
CA PRO A 69 8.70 -5.85 11.55
C PRO A 69 7.26 -6.39 11.60
N MET A 70 7.04 -7.48 12.34
CA MET A 70 5.74 -8.18 12.37
C MET A 70 4.61 -7.29 12.89
N GLY A 71 4.86 -6.44 13.89
CA GLY A 71 3.85 -5.53 14.44
C GLY A 71 3.35 -4.46 13.45
N LEU A 72 4.05 -4.25 12.34
CA LEU A 72 3.63 -3.34 11.27
C LEU A 72 3.10 -4.08 10.03
N ARG A 73 2.90 -5.41 10.10
CA ARG A 73 2.40 -6.21 8.97
C ARG A 73 0.88 -6.33 9.06
N PHE A 74 0.18 -5.55 8.26
CA PHE A 74 -1.28 -5.54 8.26
C PHE A 74 -1.79 -6.36 7.08
N LYS A 75 -2.89 -7.09 7.31
CA LYS A 75 -3.53 -7.95 6.30
C LYS A 75 -4.89 -7.46 5.84
N LYS A 76 -5.52 -6.54 6.59
CA LYS A 76 -6.86 -6.03 6.33
C LYS A 76 -6.85 -4.51 6.25
N ALA A 77 -7.80 -3.96 5.51
CA ALA A 77 -8.03 -2.53 5.40
C ALA A 77 -9.53 -2.23 5.56
N HIS A 78 -9.84 -1.11 6.19
CA HIS A 78 -11.18 -0.54 6.23
C HIS A 78 -11.39 0.26 4.95
N VAL A 79 -12.19 -0.30 4.04
CA VAL A 79 -12.42 0.25 2.71
C VAL A 79 -13.82 0.86 2.65
N THR A 80 -13.88 2.16 2.40
CA THR A 80 -15.13 2.89 2.16
C THR A 80 -15.51 2.82 0.69
N ARG A 81 -16.77 2.46 0.40
CA ARG A 81 -17.37 2.62 -0.94
C ARG A 81 -18.19 3.92 -0.98
N PRO A 82 -17.79 4.95 -1.75
CA PRO A 82 -18.46 6.25 -1.74
C PRO A 82 -19.95 6.20 -2.11
N GLU A 83 -20.32 5.37 -3.09
CA GLU A 83 -21.71 5.24 -3.58
C GLU A 83 -22.68 4.70 -2.51
N LEU A 84 -22.23 3.70 -1.74
CA LEU A 84 -23.05 3.07 -0.70
C LEU A 84 -22.90 3.75 0.65
N LYS A 85 -21.95 4.68 0.80
CA LYS A 85 -21.58 5.33 2.07
C LYS A 85 -21.32 4.32 3.21
N ALA A 86 -20.80 3.14 2.86
CA ALA A 86 -20.55 2.04 3.78
C ALA A 86 -19.05 1.67 3.80
N THR A 87 -18.59 1.18 4.95
CA THR A 87 -17.22 0.74 5.21
C THR A 87 -17.17 -0.77 5.43
N PHE A 88 -16.18 -1.42 4.82
CA PHE A 88 -16.00 -2.88 4.90
C PHE A 88 -14.57 -3.20 5.32
N CYS A 89 -14.38 -4.23 6.16
CA CYS A 89 -13.07 -4.68 6.61
C CYS A 89 -12.54 -5.78 5.66
N LEU A 90 -11.97 -5.36 4.55
CA LEU A 90 -11.59 -6.24 3.45
C LEU A 90 -10.11 -6.68 3.56
N PRO A 91 -9.77 -7.92 3.18
CA PRO A 91 -8.38 -8.35 3.14
C PRO A 91 -7.63 -7.69 1.99
N VAL A 92 -6.39 -7.28 2.26
CA VAL A 92 -5.47 -6.71 1.29
C VAL A 92 -4.83 -7.86 0.51
N LEU A 93 -4.83 -7.76 -0.81
CA LEU A 93 -4.20 -8.72 -1.72
C LEU A 93 -2.78 -8.29 -2.08
N GLY A 94 -2.55 -6.97 -2.19
CA GLY A 94 -1.23 -6.45 -2.52
C GLY A 94 -1.16 -4.92 -2.55
N VAL A 95 0.07 -4.40 -2.61
CA VAL A 95 0.34 -2.97 -2.86
C VAL A 95 0.72 -2.82 -4.33
N LYS A 96 -0.04 -2.02 -5.09
CA LYS A 96 0.21 -1.81 -6.51
C LYS A 96 1.09 -0.60 -6.79
N LYS A 97 0.87 0.48 -6.05
CA LYS A 97 1.60 1.73 -6.28
C LYS A 97 1.77 2.53 -5.01
N ASN A 98 3.01 2.80 -4.64
CA ASN A 98 3.36 3.85 -3.71
C ASN A 98 3.84 5.10 -4.49
N HIS A 99 3.29 6.27 -4.18
CA HIS A 99 3.60 7.52 -4.89
C HIS A 99 5.03 8.02 -4.65
N SER A 100 5.69 7.61 -3.56
CA SER A 100 7.01 8.14 -3.20
C SER A 100 8.16 7.42 -3.92
N SER A 101 8.11 6.09 -4.03
CA SER A 101 9.17 5.31 -4.67
C SER A 101 8.70 3.89 -5.05
N PRO A 102 9.15 3.34 -6.20
CA PRO A 102 8.95 1.93 -6.54
C PRO A 102 9.51 0.96 -5.49
N LEU A 103 10.60 1.34 -4.80
CA LEU A 103 11.17 0.54 -3.72
C LEU A 103 10.16 0.33 -2.59
N HIS A 104 9.36 1.36 -2.25
CA HIS A 104 8.34 1.26 -1.22
C HIS A 104 7.20 0.33 -1.64
N THR A 105 6.84 0.34 -2.92
CA THR A 105 5.88 -0.63 -3.50
C THR A 105 6.40 -2.06 -3.33
N ASN A 106 7.66 -2.33 -3.69
CA ASN A 106 8.26 -3.67 -3.59
C ASN A 106 8.40 -4.15 -2.13
N LEU A 107 8.70 -3.24 -1.21
CA LEU A 107 8.71 -3.54 0.22
C LEU A 107 7.30 -3.73 0.80
N GLY A 108 6.26 -3.36 0.05
CA GLY A 108 4.87 -3.40 0.47
C GLY A 108 4.53 -2.29 1.48
N ALA A 109 5.28 -1.19 1.54
CA ALA A 109 5.02 -0.10 2.46
C ALA A 109 3.75 0.66 2.07
N ILE A 110 2.82 0.72 3.03
CA ILE A 110 1.52 1.37 2.91
C ILE A 110 1.62 2.74 3.57
N THR A 111 1.69 3.77 2.74
CA THR A 111 1.66 5.17 3.16
C THR A 111 0.35 5.81 2.69
N LYS A 112 0.04 6.99 3.21
CA LYS A 112 -1.05 7.82 2.68
C LYS A 112 -0.94 7.93 1.15
N GLY A 113 -2.06 7.76 0.45
CA GLY A 113 -2.14 7.80 -1.01
C GLY A 113 -1.63 6.55 -1.74
N ALA A 114 -1.12 5.53 -1.04
CA ALA A 114 -0.76 4.27 -1.67
C ALA A 114 -2.01 3.61 -2.27
N VAL A 115 -1.84 2.99 -3.44
CA VAL A 115 -2.88 2.21 -4.10
C VAL A 115 -2.65 0.75 -3.76
N THR A 116 -3.65 0.16 -3.11
CA THR A 116 -3.71 -1.24 -2.70
C THR A 116 -4.76 -1.97 -3.50
N GLU A 117 -4.54 -3.27 -3.72
CA GLU A 117 -5.54 -4.18 -4.24
C GLU A 117 -6.19 -4.89 -3.05
N VAL A 118 -7.52 -4.85 -2.98
CA VAL A 118 -8.32 -5.41 -1.89
C VAL A 118 -9.29 -6.43 -2.44
N ASN A 119 -9.56 -7.47 -1.65
CA ASN A 119 -10.54 -8.48 -2.02
C ASN A 119 -11.95 -7.92 -1.81
N VAL A 120 -12.77 -7.92 -2.86
CA VAL A 120 -14.15 -7.40 -2.85
C VAL A 120 -15.20 -8.48 -3.06
N SER A 121 -14.84 -9.75 -2.86
CA SER A 121 -15.77 -10.88 -3.03
C SER A 121 -17.01 -10.75 -2.13
N GLU A 122 -16.85 -10.20 -0.93
CA GLU A 122 -17.95 -9.93 0.01
C GLU A 122 -18.94 -8.87 -0.50
N LEU A 123 -18.55 -8.03 -1.47
CA LEU A 123 -19.42 -6.99 -2.05
C LEU A 123 -20.31 -7.51 -3.20
N GLY A 124 -20.10 -8.75 -3.65
CA GLY A 124 -20.92 -9.34 -4.72
C GLY A 124 -20.87 -8.57 -6.04
N LEU A 125 -19.75 -7.91 -6.35
CA LEU A 125 -19.63 -7.13 -7.58
C LEU A 125 -19.54 -8.04 -8.81
N VAL A 126 -20.36 -7.77 -9.83
CA VAL A 126 -20.39 -8.55 -11.06
C VAL A 126 -20.25 -7.61 -12.26
N THR A 127 -19.46 -8.03 -13.25
CA THR A 127 -19.40 -7.36 -14.55
C THR A 127 -20.69 -7.54 -15.34
N GLN A 128 -20.93 -6.71 -16.36
CA GLN A 128 -22.09 -6.89 -17.26
C GLN A 128 -22.11 -8.27 -17.94
N GLY A 129 -20.95 -8.92 -18.09
CA GLY A 129 -20.84 -10.29 -18.63
C GLY A 129 -20.94 -11.40 -17.59
N GLY A 130 -21.45 -11.14 -16.38
CA GLY A 130 -21.69 -12.17 -15.36
C GLY A 130 -20.46 -12.65 -14.59
N LYS A 131 -19.24 -12.17 -14.92
CA LYS A 131 -18.03 -12.53 -14.17
C LYS A 131 -17.98 -11.80 -12.83
N VAL A 132 -17.73 -12.55 -11.76
CA VAL A 132 -17.56 -12.04 -10.39
C VAL A 132 -16.22 -11.31 -10.26
N ILE A 133 -16.27 -10.12 -9.69
CA ILE A 133 -15.09 -9.32 -9.36
C ILE A 133 -14.69 -9.63 -7.92
N TRP A 134 -13.50 -10.19 -7.75
CA TRP A 134 -12.95 -10.52 -6.44
C TRP A 134 -11.84 -9.57 -6.00
N GLY A 135 -11.31 -8.73 -6.90
CA GLY A 135 -10.24 -7.76 -6.61
C GLY A 135 -10.56 -6.38 -7.17
N LYS A 136 -10.36 -5.33 -6.36
CA LYS A 136 -10.50 -3.94 -6.80
C LYS A 136 -9.42 -3.06 -6.16
N TYR A 137 -9.12 -1.94 -6.81
CA TYR A 137 -8.16 -0.98 -6.27
C TYR A 137 -8.81 -0.06 -5.24
N ALA A 138 -8.06 0.23 -4.19
CA ALA A 138 -8.42 1.18 -3.15
C ALA A 138 -7.23 2.08 -2.85
N GLN A 139 -7.50 3.36 -2.63
CA GLN A 139 -6.48 4.34 -2.26
C GLN A 139 -6.53 4.61 -0.76
N VAL A 140 -5.39 4.49 -0.09
CA VAL A 140 -5.26 4.75 1.34
C VAL A 140 -5.39 6.25 1.62
N THR A 141 -6.23 6.62 2.57
CA THR A 141 -6.57 8.02 2.88
C THR A 141 -5.90 8.55 4.15
N ASN A 142 -5.56 7.67 5.08
CA ASN A 142 -4.92 8.01 6.36
C ASN A 142 -3.42 7.71 6.36
N SER A 143 -2.78 7.92 7.52
CA SER A 143 -1.39 7.53 7.79
C SER A 143 -1.41 6.34 8.75
N PRO A 144 -1.40 5.09 8.26
CA PRO A 144 -1.68 3.91 9.08
C PRO A 144 -0.72 3.71 10.26
N GLU A 145 0.50 4.22 10.16
CA GLU A 145 1.51 4.16 11.21
C GLU A 145 1.14 4.94 12.49
N ASN A 146 0.24 5.92 12.38
CA ASN A 146 -0.20 6.73 13.52
C ASN A 146 -1.49 6.19 14.14
N ASP A 147 -2.37 5.64 13.30
CA ASP A 147 -3.75 5.30 13.70
C ASP A 147 -3.90 3.81 14.06
N GLY A 148 -2.97 2.95 13.64
CA GLY A 148 -3.08 1.50 13.87
C GLY A 148 -4.09 0.80 12.96
N CYS A 149 -4.69 1.51 12.00
CA CYS A 149 -5.63 0.98 11.01
C CYS A 149 -5.29 1.50 9.61
N ILE A 150 -5.59 0.70 8.57
CA ILE A 150 -5.52 1.17 7.18
C ILE A 150 -6.93 1.58 6.76
N ASN A 151 -7.13 2.87 6.51
CA ASN A 151 -8.37 3.40 5.95
C ASN A 151 -8.14 3.71 4.48
N ALA A 152 -9.02 3.22 3.61
CA ALA A 152 -8.92 3.38 2.18
C ALA A 152 -10.28 3.67 1.55
N VAL A 153 -10.27 4.29 0.37
CA VAL A 153 -11.44 4.53 -0.45
C VAL A 153 -11.32 3.68 -1.71
N LEU A 154 -12.38 2.94 -2.02
CA LEU A 154 -12.43 2.11 -3.22
C LEU A 154 -12.45 2.99 -4.47
N LEU A 155 -11.57 2.71 -5.42
CA LEU A 155 -11.50 3.40 -6.71
C LEU A 155 -12.54 2.77 -7.62
N VAL A 156 -13.64 3.47 -7.87
CA VAL A 156 -14.76 2.97 -8.66
C VAL A 156 -14.48 3.06 -10.14
#